data_AF-A0A933ZUF6-F1
#
_entry.id   AF-A0A933ZUF6-F1
#
_cell.length_a   1.000
_cell.length_b   1.000
_cell.length_c   1.000
_cell.angle_alpha   90.00
_cell.angle_beta   90.00
_cell.angle_gamma   90.00
#
_symmetry.space_group_name_H-M   'P 1'
#
loop_
_entity.id
_entity.type
_entity.pdbx_description
1 polymer ?
#
loop_
_entity_poly.entity_id
_entity_poly.type
_entity_poly.pdbx_seq_one_letter_code
_entity_poly.pdbx_strand_id
1 'polypeptide(L)'
;KLIPHQHAGGHHDHLREGAHFHDAEHEHPRASVSNAKQVRQGVLISGALVFHRLPEGFAIGASFATGETQPLGILVAASVALQNVCEGLVMSAPLRAGGVRPWRALLLTSATGLTVPVTALLGFMFAQHVQGALPFGLALAAGSLIGVTSNEIIPETHGHGNEALATLGIVAGFVFTVVMRVGLGID
;
A
#
# COMPACT_ATOMS: atom_id res chain seq x y z
N LYS A 1 -26.21 -19.91 47.88
CA LYS A 1 -25.92 -19.60 49.30
C LYS A 1 -25.33 -18.20 49.35
N LEU A 2 -26.14 -17.19 49.68
CA LEU A 2 -25.68 -15.84 50.05
C LEU A 2 -24.80 -15.94 51.31
N ILE A 3 -23.82 -15.04 51.48
CA ILE A 3 -23.87 -13.89 52.41
C ILE A 3 -22.51 -13.12 52.36
N PRO A 4 -22.53 -11.77 52.30
CA PRO A 4 -21.36 -10.88 52.25
C PRO A 4 -20.91 -10.39 53.65
N HIS A 5 -19.82 -9.63 53.74
CA HIS A 5 -19.44 -8.90 54.95
C HIS A 5 -18.88 -7.51 54.57
N GLN A 6 -19.63 -6.48 54.96
CA GLN A 6 -19.19 -5.09 55.14
C GLN A 6 -18.75 -4.89 56.58
N HIS A 7 -17.81 -3.95 56.81
CA HIS A 7 -17.65 -3.00 57.94
C HIS A 7 -16.15 -2.70 58.09
N ALA A 8 -15.64 -1.52 58.47
CA ALA A 8 -16.17 -0.19 58.73
C ALA A 8 -14.97 0.71 59.11
N GLY A 9 -15.12 2.04 58.98
CA GLY A 9 -14.32 3.07 59.66
C GLY A 9 -12.94 3.34 59.04
N GLY A 10 -12.56 4.57 58.67
CA GLY A 10 -12.85 5.84 59.30
C GLY A 10 -11.53 6.39 59.85
N HIS A 11 -10.95 7.39 59.18
CA HIS A 11 -10.07 8.38 59.80
C HIS A 11 -9.93 9.60 58.88
N HIS A 12 -10.44 10.71 59.36
CA HIS A 12 -10.04 12.05 58.95
C HIS A 12 -8.65 12.33 59.51
N ASP A 13 -7.78 13.00 58.76
CA ASP A 13 -7.29 14.34 59.09
C ASP A 13 -5.93 14.69 58.46
N HIS A 14 -5.79 15.99 58.19
CA HIS A 14 -4.57 16.76 57.92
C HIS A 14 -3.90 16.50 56.54
N LEU A 15 -3.74 17.46 55.63
CA LEU A 15 -3.10 18.76 55.80
C LEU A 15 -3.56 19.74 54.70
N ARG A 16 -3.94 20.96 55.11
CA ARG A 16 -3.81 22.16 54.27
C ARG A 16 -2.37 22.62 54.40
N GLU A 17 -1.62 22.63 53.31
CA GLU A 17 -0.39 23.40 53.21
C GLU A 17 -0.39 24.09 51.86
N GLY A 18 -0.40 25.42 51.91
CA GLY A 18 -0.36 26.25 50.72
C GLY A 18 1.05 26.27 50.15
N ALA A 19 1.16 26.06 48.84
CA ALA A 19 2.27 26.54 48.05
C ALA A 19 1.74 26.92 46.66
N HIS A 20 1.44 28.20 46.48
CA HIS A 20 1.58 28.80 45.16
C HIS A 20 3.08 28.81 44.85
N PHE A 21 3.52 27.90 43.98
CA PHE A 21 4.75 28.08 43.22
C PHE A 21 4.45 27.73 41.77
N HIS A 22 4.89 28.64 40.90
CA HIS A 22 4.78 28.58 39.45
C HIS A 22 5.42 27.29 38.92
N ASP A 23 4.62 26.31 38.52
CA ASP A 23 5.04 25.31 37.54
C ASP A 23 4.42 25.70 36.20
N ALA A 24 5.08 26.64 35.54
CA ALA A 24 5.01 26.76 34.10
C ALA A 24 5.67 25.52 33.51
N GLU A 25 4.94 24.41 33.46
CA GLU A 25 5.38 23.24 32.71
C GLU A 25 5.49 23.62 31.25
N HIS A 26 6.74 23.65 30.80
CA HIS A 26 7.18 23.85 29.44
C HIS A 26 6.32 23.05 28.45
N GLU A 27 5.56 23.79 27.64
CA GLU A 27 4.90 23.28 26.45
C GLU A 27 5.97 22.89 25.41
N HIS A 28 6.46 21.66 25.50
CA HIS A 28 7.32 21.08 24.47
C HIS A 28 6.59 21.17 23.11
N PRO A 29 7.22 21.70 22.03
CA PRO A 29 6.55 21.87 20.74
C PRO A 29 6.31 20.52 20.05
N ARG A 30 5.21 19.84 20.41
CA ARG A 30 4.72 18.58 19.81
C ARG A 30 4.40 18.71 18.30
N ALA A 31 4.32 19.93 17.79
CA ALA A 31 4.06 20.21 16.38
C ALA A 31 5.24 19.84 15.45
N SER A 32 6.50 19.94 15.91
CA SER A 32 7.68 19.70 15.06
C SER A 32 7.98 18.21 14.86
N VAL A 33 7.85 17.40 15.91
CA VAL A 33 8.10 15.95 15.90
C VAL A 33 7.03 15.21 15.07
N SER A 34 5.77 15.67 15.15
CA SER A 34 4.67 15.13 14.34
C SER A 34 4.97 15.32 12.85
N ASN A 35 5.34 16.52 12.42
CA ASN A 35 5.57 16.82 11.01
C ASN A 35 6.75 16.02 10.42
N ALA A 36 7.85 15.87 11.16
CA ALA A 36 9.00 15.07 10.73
C ALA A 36 8.65 13.57 10.54
N LYS A 37 7.84 13.00 11.45
CA LYS A 37 7.38 11.61 11.35
C LYS A 37 6.47 11.41 10.14
N GLN A 38 5.55 12.34 9.89
CA GLN A 38 4.63 12.30 8.76
C GLN A 38 5.36 12.39 7.41
N VAL A 39 6.33 13.32 7.30
CA VAL A 39 7.19 13.45 6.11
C VAL A 39 8.01 12.18 5.89
N ARG A 40 8.63 11.63 6.94
CA ARG A 40 9.40 10.38 6.84
C ARG A 40 8.53 9.22 6.38
N GLN A 41 7.34 9.05 6.93
CA GLN A 41 6.40 8.00 6.51
C GLN A 41 5.99 8.18 5.04
N GLY A 42 5.71 9.42 4.62
CA GLY A 42 5.40 9.74 3.24
C GLY A 42 6.51 9.36 2.26
N VAL A 43 7.74 9.74 2.59
CA VAL A 43 8.93 9.40 1.78
C VAL A 43 9.13 7.89 1.69
N LEU A 44 8.95 7.16 2.80
CA LEU A 44 9.12 5.70 2.81
C LEU A 44 8.06 4.99 1.96
N ILE A 45 6.79 5.38 2.08
CA ILE A 45 5.68 4.81 1.30
C ILE A 45 5.86 5.14 -0.19
N SER A 46 6.12 6.41 -0.52
CA SER A 46 6.35 6.83 -1.90
C SER A 46 7.59 6.14 -2.50
N GLY A 47 8.67 6.00 -1.73
CA GLY A 47 9.87 5.29 -2.16
C GLY A 47 9.60 3.81 -2.44
N ALA A 48 8.92 3.12 -1.51
CA ALA A 48 8.52 1.73 -1.69
C ALA A 48 7.64 1.55 -2.94
N LEU A 49 6.68 2.46 -3.15
CA LEU A 49 5.84 2.49 -4.36
C LEU A 49 6.66 2.63 -5.65
N VAL A 50 7.63 3.54 -5.67
CA VAL A 50 8.48 3.73 -6.85
C VAL A 50 9.24 2.44 -7.16
N PHE A 51 9.87 1.82 -6.15
CA PHE A 51 10.60 0.57 -6.34
C PHE A 51 9.72 -0.58 -6.82
N HIS A 52 8.49 -0.69 -6.31
CA HIS A 52 7.54 -1.72 -6.74
C HIS A 52 7.08 -1.54 -8.19
N ARG A 53 7.01 -0.28 -8.66
CA ARG A 53 6.60 0.05 -10.03
C ARG A 53 7.71 -0.07 -11.07
N LEU A 54 8.98 -0.18 -10.66
CA LEU A 54 10.07 -0.37 -11.64
C LEU A 54 9.89 -1.71 -12.40
N PRO A 55 9.73 -2.87 -11.71
CA PRO A 55 9.46 -4.14 -12.37
C PRO A 55 8.19 -4.12 -13.22
N GLU A 56 7.12 -3.48 -12.74
CA GLU A 56 5.84 -3.42 -13.48
C GLU A 56 5.97 -2.71 -14.82
N GLY A 57 6.56 -1.50 -14.84
CA GLY A 57 6.76 -0.80 -16.10
C GLY A 57 7.73 -1.56 -16.99
N PHE A 58 8.80 -2.14 -16.44
CA PHE A 58 9.71 -2.97 -17.23
C PHE A 58 9.00 -4.17 -17.88
N ALA A 59 8.07 -4.81 -17.17
CA ALA A 59 7.23 -5.89 -17.68
C ALA A 59 6.34 -5.43 -18.85
N ILE A 60 5.73 -4.25 -18.74
CA ILE A 60 4.97 -3.63 -19.83
C ILE A 60 5.88 -3.38 -21.05
N GLY A 61 7.02 -2.75 -20.85
CA GLY A 61 7.96 -2.46 -21.93
C GLY A 61 8.44 -3.72 -22.65
N ALA A 62 8.81 -4.74 -21.88
CA ALA A 62 9.27 -6.02 -22.40
C ALA A 62 8.18 -6.79 -23.16
N SER A 63 6.93 -6.74 -22.70
CA SER A 63 5.82 -7.43 -23.39
C SER A 63 5.44 -6.78 -24.72
N PHE A 64 5.72 -5.48 -24.91
CA PHE A 64 5.62 -4.83 -26.23
C PHE A 64 6.82 -5.09 -27.14
N ALA A 65 7.97 -5.48 -26.59
CA ALA A 65 9.20 -5.66 -27.35
C ALA A 65 9.35 -7.05 -27.99
N THR A 66 8.49 -8.02 -27.68
CA THR A 66 8.50 -9.37 -28.26
C THR A 66 8.09 -9.41 -29.73
N GLY A 67 7.70 -8.27 -30.34
CA GLY A 67 7.57 -8.07 -31.79
C GLY A 67 6.34 -8.74 -32.44
N GLU A 68 5.96 -9.93 -31.99
CA GLU A 68 4.88 -10.73 -32.60
C GLU A 68 3.54 -10.64 -31.88
N THR A 69 3.51 -10.15 -30.63
CA THR A 69 2.31 -10.16 -29.78
C THR A 69 1.98 -8.79 -29.20
N GLN A 70 1.63 -7.83 -30.07
CA GLN A 70 0.97 -6.58 -29.65
C GLN A 70 -0.19 -6.79 -28.66
N PRO A 71 -0.99 -7.87 -28.76
CA PRO A 71 -2.03 -8.18 -27.76
C PRO A 71 -1.46 -8.45 -26.35
N LEU A 72 -0.29 -9.09 -26.22
CA LEU A 72 0.34 -9.37 -24.92
C LEU A 72 0.72 -8.07 -24.20
N GLY A 73 1.30 -7.12 -24.95
CA GLY A 73 1.60 -5.79 -24.43
C GLY A 73 0.37 -5.08 -23.88
N ILE A 74 -0.74 -5.11 -24.63
CA ILE A 74 -2.03 -4.52 -24.23
C ILE A 74 -2.59 -5.21 -22.98
N LEU A 75 -2.56 -6.54 -22.93
CA LEU A 75 -3.01 -7.32 -21.77
C LEU A 75 -2.24 -6.92 -20.51
N VAL A 76 -0.90 -6.94 -20.57
CA VAL A 76 -0.04 -6.62 -19.43
C VAL A 76 -0.25 -5.17 -18.99
N ALA A 77 -0.29 -4.22 -19.92
CA ALA A 77 -0.52 -2.81 -19.62
C ALA A 77 -1.88 -2.58 -18.95
N ALA A 78 -2.95 -3.21 -19.47
CA ALA A 78 -4.29 -3.08 -18.91
C ALA A 78 -4.40 -3.69 -17.50
N SER A 79 -3.85 -4.88 -17.28
CA SER A 79 -3.83 -5.55 -15.97
C SER A 79 -3.04 -4.73 -14.94
N VAL A 80 -1.86 -4.24 -15.31
CA VAL A 80 -1.02 -3.41 -14.43
C VAL A 80 -1.67 -2.05 -14.15
N ALA A 81 -2.34 -1.44 -15.13
CA ALA A 81 -3.07 -0.19 -14.93
C ALA A 81 -4.20 -0.34 -13.91
N LEU A 82 -4.99 -1.42 -14.01
CA LEU A 82 -6.06 -1.70 -13.06
C LEU A 82 -5.51 -1.88 -11.63
N GLN A 83 -4.45 -2.68 -11.47
CA GLN A 83 -3.79 -2.89 -10.19
C GLN A 83 -3.26 -1.58 -9.59
N ASN A 84 -2.62 -0.75 -10.41
CA ASN A 84 -2.04 0.54 -9.98
C ASN A 84 -3.08 1.53 -9.47
N VAL A 85 -4.29 1.55 -10.06
CA VAL A 85 -5.39 2.37 -9.55
C VAL A 85 -5.78 1.91 -8.14
N CYS A 86 -5.96 0.61 -7.93
CA CYS A 86 -6.29 0.04 -6.63
C CYS A 86 -5.18 0.31 -5.60
N GLU A 87 -3.92 0.07 -5.97
CA GLU A 87 -2.76 0.30 -5.11
C GLU A 87 -2.62 1.78 -4.73
N GLY A 88 -2.77 2.69 -5.69
CA GLY A 88 -2.71 4.14 -5.44
C GLY A 88 -3.77 4.62 -4.44
N LEU A 89 -4.97 4.04 -4.50
CA LEU A 89 -6.05 4.31 -3.54
C LEU A 89 -5.72 3.74 -2.16
N VAL A 90 -5.32 2.47 -2.08
CA VAL A 90 -4.99 1.78 -0.82
C VAL A 90 -3.81 2.45 -0.11
N MET A 91 -2.75 2.78 -0.85
CA MET A 91 -1.53 3.40 -0.30
C MET A 91 -1.72 4.87 0.10
N SER A 92 -2.84 5.50 -0.30
CA SER A 92 -3.21 6.83 0.21
C SER A 92 -3.71 6.79 1.66
N ALA A 93 -4.24 5.65 2.12
CA ALA A 93 -4.75 5.45 3.48
C ALA A 93 -3.67 5.60 4.57
N PRO A 94 -2.50 4.93 4.49
CA PRO A 94 -1.45 5.12 5.50
C PRO A 94 -0.85 6.54 5.48
N LEU A 95 -0.80 7.20 4.33
CA LEU A 95 -0.40 8.62 4.25
C LEU A 95 -1.39 9.52 5.00
N ARG A 96 -2.69 9.27 4.82
CA ARG A 96 -3.75 9.98 5.56
C ARG A 96 -3.70 9.68 7.06
N ALA A 97 -3.44 8.43 7.46
CA ALA A 97 -3.23 8.06 8.85
C ALA A 97 -2.00 8.77 9.45
N GLY A 98 -0.98 9.01 8.62
CA GLY A 98 0.16 9.87 8.89
C GLY A 98 -0.13 11.36 8.70
N GLY A 99 -1.35 11.85 8.84
CA GLY A 99 -1.67 13.29 8.89
C GLY A 99 -1.66 14.04 7.54
N VAL A 100 -1.38 13.37 6.41
CA VAL A 100 -1.45 13.99 5.08
C VAL A 100 -2.91 14.24 4.69
N ARG A 101 -3.21 15.42 4.14
CA ARG A 101 -4.56 15.74 3.64
C ARG A 101 -4.99 14.73 2.57
N PRO A 102 -6.25 14.25 2.54
CA PRO A 102 -6.68 13.18 1.65
C PRO A 102 -6.34 13.40 0.16
N TRP A 103 -6.59 14.61 -0.36
CA TRP A 103 -6.29 14.93 -1.76
C TRP A 103 -4.77 14.93 -2.05
N ARG A 104 -3.94 15.33 -1.07
CA ARG A 104 -2.48 15.31 -1.21
C ARG A 104 -1.95 13.89 -1.14
N ALA A 105 -2.51 13.05 -0.28
CA ALA A 105 -2.16 11.64 -0.19
C ALA A 105 -2.44 10.94 -1.53
N LEU A 106 -3.61 11.18 -2.13
CA LEU A 106 -3.95 10.66 -3.45
C LEU A 106 -3.01 11.18 -4.54
N LEU A 107 -2.72 12.48 -4.57
CA LEU A 107 -1.79 13.02 -5.57
C LEU A 107 -0.36 12.48 -5.41
N LEU A 108 0.12 12.31 -4.18
CA LEU A 108 1.45 11.75 -3.93
C LEU A 108 1.54 10.31 -4.43
N THR A 109 0.53 9.47 -4.16
CA THR A 109 0.52 8.09 -4.68
C THR A 109 0.33 8.08 -6.20
N SER A 110 -0.55 8.90 -6.77
CA SER A 110 -0.70 9.02 -8.22
C SER A 110 0.57 9.51 -8.92
N ALA A 111 1.30 10.46 -8.33
CA ALA A 111 2.55 10.98 -8.88
C ALA A 111 3.62 9.88 -8.97
N THR A 112 3.69 8.98 -7.99
CA THR A 112 4.60 7.82 -8.08
C THR A 112 4.24 6.86 -9.21
N GLY A 113 3.01 6.89 -9.72
CA GLY A 113 2.57 6.15 -10.90
C GLY A 113 3.25 6.57 -12.19
N LEU A 114 3.79 7.80 -12.28
CA LEU A 114 4.59 8.27 -13.43
C LEU A 114 5.89 7.47 -13.63
N THR A 115 6.30 6.70 -12.62
CA THR A 115 7.42 5.78 -12.73
C THR A 115 7.18 4.71 -13.79
N VAL A 116 5.94 4.22 -13.93
CA VAL A 116 5.56 3.12 -14.84
C VAL A 116 5.84 3.46 -16.31
N PRO A 117 5.39 4.59 -16.88
CA PRO A 117 5.67 4.90 -18.28
C PRO A 117 7.18 5.10 -18.54
N VAL A 118 7.91 5.67 -17.58
CA VAL A 118 9.37 5.84 -17.69
C VAL A 118 10.06 4.48 -17.76
N THR A 119 9.71 3.56 -16.85
CA THR A 119 10.33 2.24 -16.81
C THR A 119 9.83 1.31 -17.91
N ALA A 120 8.63 1.53 -18.46
CA ALA A 120 8.14 0.85 -19.66
C ALA A 120 8.93 1.23 -20.90
N LEU A 121 9.29 2.50 -21.06
CA LEU A 121 10.18 2.90 -22.16
C LEU A 121 11.55 2.22 -22.04
N LEU A 122 12.12 2.20 -20.83
CA LEU A 122 13.38 1.50 -20.57
C LEU A 122 13.24 -0.01 -20.81
N GLY A 123 12.17 -0.63 -20.33
CA GLY A 123 11.87 -2.05 -20.54
C GLY A 123 11.81 -2.41 -22.01
N PHE A 124 11.16 -1.58 -22.83
CA PHE A 124 11.09 -1.77 -24.27
C PHE A 124 12.48 -1.68 -24.93
N MET A 125 13.29 -0.69 -24.57
CA MET A 125 14.64 -0.51 -25.13
C MET A 125 15.60 -1.64 -24.75
N PHE A 126 15.52 -2.13 -23.51
CA PHE A 126 16.45 -3.14 -22.99
C PHE A 126 15.95 -4.57 -23.17
N ALA A 127 14.70 -4.79 -23.58
CA ALA A 127 14.09 -6.11 -23.67
C ALA A 127 14.98 -7.14 -24.37
N GLN A 128 15.56 -6.77 -25.52
CA GLN A 128 16.42 -7.67 -26.32
C GLN A 128 17.66 -8.17 -25.57
N HIS A 129 18.14 -7.43 -24.56
CA HIS A 129 19.31 -7.80 -23.76
C HIS A 129 18.95 -8.70 -22.56
N VAL A 130 17.67 -8.72 -22.16
CA VAL A 130 17.20 -9.43 -20.95
C VAL A 130 16.10 -10.43 -21.23
N GLN A 131 15.77 -10.71 -22.50
CA GLN A 131 14.75 -11.68 -22.93
C GLN A 131 14.87 -13.04 -22.24
N GLY A 132 16.09 -13.55 -22.02
CA GLY A 132 16.31 -14.80 -21.31
C GLY A 132 16.09 -14.74 -19.79
N ALA A 133 16.29 -13.58 -19.16
CA ALA A 133 16.12 -13.37 -17.72
C ALA A 133 14.70 -12.93 -17.33
N LEU A 134 13.97 -12.34 -18.28
CA LEU A 134 12.62 -11.81 -18.12
C LEU A 134 11.62 -12.80 -17.50
N PRO A 135 11.50 -14.05 -17.97
CA PRO A 135 10.56 -15.01 -17.39
C PRO A 135 10.85 -15.31 -15.92
N PHE A 136 12.13 -15.40 -15.55
CA PHE A 136 12.54 -15.65 -14.17
C PHE A 136 12.26 -14.44 -13.26
N GLY A 137 12.54 -13.23 -13.75
CA GLY A 137 12.23 -11.99 -13.04
C GLY A 137 10.73 -11.82 -12.80
N LEU A 138 9.91 -12.06 -13.83
CA LEU A 138 8.45 -12.00 -13.73
C LEU A 138 7.90 -13.11 -12.81
N ALA A 139 8.44 -14.32 -12.88
CA ALA A 139 8.03 -15.42 -11.99
C ALA A 139 8.34 -15.11 -10.51
N LEU A 140 9.53 -14.55 -10.24
CA LEU A 140 9.91 -14.13 -8.89
C LEU A 140 9.01 -13.00 -8.38
N ALA A 141 8.74 -11.99 -9.23
CA ALA A 141 7.85 -10.87 -8.89
C ALA A 141 6.41 -11.35 -8.61
N ALA A 142 5.88 -12.21 -9.48
CA ALA A 142 4.55 -12.81 -9.31
C ALA A 142 4.47 -13.64 -8.02
N GLY A 143 5.49 -14.45 -7.73
CA GLY A 143 5.58 -15.22 -6.49
C GLY A 143 5.60 -14.34 -5.25
N SER A 144 6.37 -13.25 -5.27
CA SER A 144 6.39 -12.27 -4.17
C SER A 144 5.03 -11.62 -3.96
N LEU A 145 4.35 -11.21 -5.03
CA LEU A 145 3.02 -10.59 -4.96
C LEU A 145 1.97 -11.56 -4.42
N ILE A 146 2.01 -12.82 -4.83
CA ILE A 146 1.15 -13.88 -4.28
C ILE A 146 1.45 -14.05 -2.79
N GLY A 147 2.73 -14.15 -2.40
CA GLY A 147 3.12 -14.32 -1.00
C GLY A 147 2.66 -13.19 -0.08
N VAL A 148 2.84 -11.92 -0.50
CA VAL A 148 2.37 -10.74 0.25
C VAL A 148 0.84 -10.71 0.28
N THR A 149 0.17 -10.97 -0.85
CA THR A 149 -1.30 -10.96 -0.90
C THR A 149 -1.89 -12.02 0.00
N SER A 150 -1.34 -13.24 0.00
CA SER A 150 -1.83 -14.36 0.80
C SER A 150 -1.55 -14.21 2.30
N ASN A 151 -0.37 -13.71 2.69
CA ASN A 151 0.00 -13.64 4.11
C ASN A 151 -0.42 -12.34 4.79
N GLU A 152 -0.61 -11.25 4.03
CA GLU A 152 -0.90 -9.94 4.60
C GLU A 152 -2.28 -9.45 4.16
N ILE A 153 -2.51 -9.29 2.85
CA ILE A 153 -3.72 -8.60 2.35
C ILE A 153 -5.00 -9.40 2.59
N ILE A 154 -5.01 -10.70 2.29
CA ILE A 154 -6.19 -11.56 2.50
C ILE A 154 -6.54 -11.64 4.00
N PRO A 155 -5.60 -11.99 4.91
CA PRO A 155 -5.91 -12.02 6.35
C PRO A 155 -6.38 -10.68 6.90
N GLU A 156 -5.75 -9.57 6.50
CA GLU A 156 -6.12 -8.23 6.95
C GLU A 156 -7.56 -7.88 6.55
N THR A 157 -7.94 -8.14 5.30
CA THR A 157 -9.29 -7.85 4.80
C THR A 157 -10.37 -8.74 5.44
N HIS A 158 -10.04 -10.01 5.71
CA HIS A 158 -10.95 -10.97 6.33
C HIS A 158 -11.09 -10.71 7.84
N GLY A 159 -10.05 -10.24 8.51
CA GLY A 159 -10.09 -9.87 9.93
C GLY A 159 -11.02 -8.70 10.27
N HIS A 160 -11.43 -7.91 9.28
CA HIS A 160 -12.26 -6.71 9.45
C HIS A 160 -13.71 -6.86 8.93
N GLY A 161 -14.18 -8.10 8.70
CA GLY A 161 -15.56 -8.38 8.26
C GLY A 161 -15.86 -8.04 6.80
N ASN A 162 -14.84 -7.77 5.99
CA ASN A 162 -14.96 -7.44 4.56
C ASN A 162 -14.66 -8.65 3.65
N GLU A 163 -14.72 -9.86 4.19
CA GLU A 163 -14.35 -11.14 3.56
C GLU A 163 -15.00 -11.33 2.17
N ALA A 164 -16.32 -11.11 2.09
CA ALA A 164 -17.08 -11.29 0.86
C ALA A 164 -16.69 -10.26 -0.21
N LEU A 165 -16.49 -8.98 0.18
CA LEU A 165 -16.08 -7.92 -0.74
C LEU A 165 -14.63 -8.11 -1.21
N ALA A 166 -13.74 -8.52 -0.31
CA ALA A 166 -12.35 -8.81 -0.63
C ALA A 166 -12.24 -9.98 -1.61
N THR A 167 -12.96 -11.08 -1.34
CA THR A 167 -13.02 -12.24 -2.23
C THR A 167 -13.62 -11.88 -3.59
N LEU A 168 -14.69 -11.09 -3.61
CA LEU A 168 -15.29 -10.60 -4.86
C LEU A 168 -14.29 -9.75 -5.67
N GLY A 169 -13.53 -8.88 -5.02
CA GLY A 169 -12.50 -8.08 -5.66
C GLY A 169 -11.40 -8.94 -6.31
N ILE A 170 -10.92 -9.96 -5.61
CA ILE A 170 -9.93 -10.91 -6.12
C ILE A 170 -10.48 -11.66 -7.35
N VAL A 171 -11.69 -12.22 -7.23
CA VAL A 171 -12.33 -12.94 -8.33
C VAL A 171 -12.57 -12.03 -9.53
N ALA A 172 -13.04 -10.80 -9.30
CA ALA A 172 -13.27 -9.82 -10.35
C ALA A 172 -11.98 -9.45 -11.10
N GLY A 173 -10.87 -9.22 -10.38
CA GLY A 173 -9.58 -8.93 -10.99
C GLY A 173 -9.03 -10.10 -11.81
N PHE A 174 -9.22 -11.33 -11.32
CA PHE A 174 -8.84 -12.55 -12.05
C PHE A 174 -9.68 -12.71 -13.33
N VAL A 175 -11.00 -12.61 -13.21
CA VAL A 175 -11.93 -12.71 -14.36
C VAL A 175 -11.62 -11.62 -15.38
N PHE A 176 -11.36 -10.38 -14.95
CA PHE A 176 -10.96 -9.29 -15.84
C PHE A 176 -9.75 -9.68 -16.70
N THR A 177 -8.70 -10.22 -16.07
CA THR A 177 -7.47 -10.59 -16.79
C THR A 177 -7.72 -11.76 -17.75
N VAL A 178 -8.52 -12.76 -17.36
CA VAL A 178 -8.90 -13.88 -18.23
C VAL A 178 -9.73 -13.43 -19.42
N VAL A 179 -10.74 -12.58 -19.20
CA VAL A 179 -11.60 -12.04 -20.27
C VAL A 179 -10.78 -11.20 -21.24
N MET A 180 -9.88 -10.36 -20.74
CA MET A 180 -8.95 -9.60 -21.57
C MET A 180 -8.06 -10.52 -22.42
N ARG A 181 -7.50 -11.58 -21.82
CA ARG A 181 -6.66 -12.55 -22.54
C ARG A 181 -7.42 -13.20 -23.70
N VAL A 182 -8.63 -13.70 -23.43
CA VAL A 182 -9.47 -14.37 -24.44
C VAL A 182 -9.92 -13.38 -25.51
N GLY A 183 -10.38 -12.18 -25.13
CA GLY A 183 -10.83 -11.16 -26.06
C GLY A 183 -9.73 -10.62 -26.98
N LEU A 184 -8.47 -10.73 -26.53
CA LEU A 184 -7.28 -10.36 -27.29
C LEU A 184 -6.70 -11.52 -28.13
N GLY A 185 -7.27 -12.72 -28.05
CA GLY A 185 -6.82 -13.89 -28.83
C GLY A 185 -5.42 -14.39 -28.46
N ILE A 186 -5.06 -14.32 -27.18
CA ILE A 186 -3.75 -14.78 -26.68
C ILE A 186 -3.88 -16.23 -26.23
N ASP A 187 -3.35 -17.14 -27.04
CA ASP A 187 -3.34 -18.60 -26.80
C ASP A 187 -2.40 -19.01 -25.65
#